data_AF-A0AAI8XP47-F1
#
_entry.id   AF-A0AAI8XP47-F1
#
_cell.length_a   1.000
_cell.length_b   1.000
_cell.length_c   1.000
_cell.angle_alpha   90.00
_cell.angle_beta   90.00
_cell.angle_gamma   90.00
#
_symmetry.space_group_name_H-M   'P 1'
#
loop_
_entity.id
_entity.type
_entity.pdbx_description
1 polymer ?
#
loop_
_entity_poly.entity_id
_entity_poly.type
_entity_poly.pdbx_seq_one_letter_code
_entity_poly.pdbx_strand_id
1 'polypeptide(L)'
;MRFVMASFLWLLTTALLAVAVPSVWAQKNVIDRDGYTAFAADAAKDPRLQQAVAGELTTQVQTLASRNGTEIDADRVRMAANFYTASAAFPGQFAKANEIAHTWMFTDRVSRDSEGAWVIDLGPMLSDSSFQQTLDQFNIEPPQTLTVPIASSAPESLQPGKLRPAAVWGPWVSVGAAILAGVFALLTLAAARARGKALAALGVSALLVGAAGWAGLEVARRHLNDALNHTSGDLRQIADVMVGHAISGLHQWLNLTLAAGGGLVVFGVLVAMLGGLRRKAH
;
A
#
# COMPACT_ATOMS: atom_id res chain seq x y z
N MET A 1 -14.59 -10.57 -39.61
CA MET A 1 -13.39 -9.80 -39.24
C MET A 1 -13.64 -8.77 -38.14
N ARG A 2 -14.51 -7.76 -38.31
CA ARG A 2 -14.73 -6.70 -37.30
C ARG A 2 -15.21 -7.21 -35.92
N PHE A 3 -16.04 -8.25 -35.87
CA PHE A 3 -16.48 -8.85 -34.61
C PHE A 3 -15.32 -9.53 -33.86
N VAL A 4 -14.55 -10.38 -34.54
CA VAL A 4 -13.37 -11.07 -33.98
C VAL A 4 -12.37 -10.05 -33.43
N MET A 5 -12.10 -8.98 -34.18
CA MET A 5 -11.25 -7.89 -33.72
C MET A 5 -11.79 -7.21 -32.46
N ALA A 6 -13.07 -6.84 -32.43
CA ALA A 6 -13.69 -6.21 -31.27
C ALA A 6 -13.66 -7.13 -30.03
N SER A 7 -13.90 -8.43 -30.21
CA SER A 7 -13.81 -9.42 -29.12
C SER A 7 -12.39 -9.59 -28.60
N PHE A 8 -11.39 -9.61 -29.48
CA PHE A 8 -9.98 -9.69 -29.09
C PHE A 8 -9.54 -8.45 -28.30
N LEU A 9 -9.88 -7.25 -28.80
CA LEU A 9 -9.57 -5.98 -28.12
C LEU A 9 -10.29 -5.90 -26.76
N TRP A 10 -11.51 -6.41 -26.67
CA TRP A 10 -12.28 -6.47 -25.42
C TRP A 10 -11.63 -7.39 -24.38
N LEU A 11 -11.17 -8.59 -24.79
CA LEU A 11 -10.44 -9.50 -23.91
C LEU A 11 -9.13 -8.88 -23.42
N LEU A 12 -8.38 -8.26 -24.32
CA LEU A 12 -7.13 -7.59 -23.97
C LEU A 12 -7.37 -6.40 -23.02
N THR A 13 -8.43 -5.63 -23.25
CA THR A 13 -8.87 -4.57 -22.32
C THR A 13 -9.16 -5.15 -20.93
N THR A 14 -9.85 -6.29 -20.87
CA THR A 14 -10.21 -6.94 -19.61
C THR A 14 -8.95 -7.40 -18.86
N ALA A 15 -8.01 -8.03 -19.55
CA ALA A 15 -6.74 -8.47 -18.97
C ALA A 15 -5.90 -7.28 -18.48
N LEU A 16 -5.79 -6.21 -19.27
CA LEU A 16 -5.07 -5.00 -18.88
C LEU A 16 -5.73 -4.31 -17.69
N LEU A 17 -7.06 -4.27 -17.62
CA LEU A 17 -7.78 -3.73 -16.47
C LEU A 17 -7.51 -4.55 -15.20
N ALA A 18 -7.45 -5.88 -15.31
CA ALA A 18 -7.12 -6.78 -14.20
C ALA A 18 -5.71 -6.53 -13.62
N VAL A 19 -4.77 -6.06 -14.44
CA VAL A 19 -3.42 -5.68 -14.00
C VAL A 19 -3.39 -4.21 -13.53
N ALA A 20 -4.05 -3.32 -14.25
CA ALA A 20 -4.01 -1.87 -14.00
C ALA A 20 -4.57 -1.52 -12.62
N VAL A 21 -5.72 -2.09 -12.22
CA VAL A 21 -6.35 -1.76 -10.93
C VAL A 21 -5.42 -2.05 -9.74
N PRO A 22 -4.92 -3.29 -9.54
CA PRO A 22 -4.02 -3.57 -8.42
C PRO A 22 -2.65 -2.92 -8.57
N SER A 23 -2.10 -2.78 -9.78
CA SER A 23 -0.77 -2.14 -9.95
C SER A 23 -0.82 -0.63 -9.67
N VAL A 24 -1.88 0.07 -10.08
CA VAL A 24 -2.06 1.49 -9.75
C VAL A 24 -2.27 1.68 -8.25
N TRP A 25 -3.05 0.81 -7.61
CA TRP A 25 -3.23 0.85 -6.16
C TRP A 25 -1.90 0.62 -5.42
N ALA A 26 -1.14 -0.41 -5.79
CA ALA A 26 0.13 -0.73 -5.16
C ALA A 26 1.17 0.37 -5.41
N GLN A 27 1.19 0.92 -6.62
CA GLN A 27 2.05 2.06 -6.94
C GLN A 27 1.74 3.23 -6.02
N LYS A 28 0.45 3.54 -5.82
CA LYS A 28 0.03 4.69 -5.02
C LYS A 28 0.21 4.51 -3.51
N ASN A 29 0.02 3.31 -2.96
CA ASN A 29 -0.06 3.13 -1.50
C ASN A 29 1.12 2.34 -0.90
N VAL A 30 1.89 1.63 -1.73
CA VAL A 30 2.97 0.74 -1.26
C VAL A 30 4.32 1.14 -1.83
N ILE A 31 4.39 1.44 -3.13
CA ILE A 31 5.66 1.75 -3.80
C ILE A 31 6.01 3.23 -3.66
N ASP A 32 5.03 4.12 -3.85
CA ASP A 32 5.21 5.55 -3.65
C ASP A 32 5.47 5.86 -2.18
N ARG A 33 6.51 6.65 -1.91
CA ARG A 33 6.96 6.98 -0.56
C ARG A 33 5.90 7.77 0.20
N ASP A 34 5.39 8.86 -0.38
CA ASP A 34 4.42 9.73 0.28
C ASP A 34 3.06 9.03 0.46
N GLY A 35 2.69 8.21 -0.52
CA GLY A 35 1.53 7.34 -0.40
C GLY A 35 1.66 6.30 0.71
N TYR A 36 2.83 5.67 0.85
CA TYR A 36 3.07 4.69 1.92
C TYR A 36 3.15 5.34 3.31
N THR A 37 3.73 6.54 3.44
CA THR A 37 3.73 7.26 4.72
C THR A 37 2.32 7.67 5.14
N ALA A 38 1.51 8.16 4.22
CA ALA A 38 0.10 8.45 4.48
C ALA A 38 -0.68 7.17 4.88
N PHE A 39 -0.42 6.06 4.19
CA PHE A 39 -0.98 4.75 4.51
C PHE A 39 -0.58 4.27 5.92
N ALA A 40 0.69 4.38 6.30
CA ALA A 40 1.19 4.00 7.61
C ALA A 40 0.61 4.90 8.72
N ALA A 41 0.48 6.21 8.47
CA ALA A 41 -0.15 7.14 9.40
C ALA A 41 -1.62 6.77 9.64
N ASP A 42 -2.35 6.38 8.60
CA ASP A 42 -3.76 6.00 8.75
C ASP A 42 -3.90 4.66 9.49
N ALA A 43 -3.07 3.67 9.16
CA ALA A 43 -3.02 2.40 9.88
C ALA A 43 -2.69 2.57 11.38
N ALA A 44 -1.84 3.54 11.73
CA ALA A 44 -1.45 3.83 13.11
C ALA A 44 -2.57 4.40 13.99
N LYS A 45 -3.72 4.73 13.41
CA LYS A 45 -4.93 5.11 14.15
C LYS A 45 -5.71 3.89 14.65
N ASP A 46 -5.40 2.67 14.18
CA ASP A 46 -6.05 1.44 14.67
C ASP A 46 -5.57 1.13 16.10
N PRO A 47 -6.48 1.04 17.09
CA PRO A 47 -6.13 0.73 18.48
C PRO A 47 -5.35 -0.58 18.63
N ARG A 48 -5.56 -1.57 17.76
CA ARG A 48 -4.84 -2.85 17.79
C ARG A 48 -3.38 -2.66 17.40
N LEU A 49 -3.07 -1.77 16.46
CA LEU A 49 -1.70 -1.43 16.10
C LEU A 49 -1.05 -0.68 17.27
N GLN A 50 -1.75 0.30 17.85
CA GLN A 50 -1.25 1.08 18.98
C GLN A 50 -0.90 0.19 20.19
N GLN A 51 -1.75 -0.77 20.52
CA GLN A 51 -1.52 -1.73 21.60
C GLN A 51 -0.34 -2.65 21.34
N ALA A 52 -0.21 -3.13 20.10
CA ALA A 52 0.88 -4.01 19.69
C ALA A 52 2.21 -3.25 19.67
N VAL A 53 2.27 -2.05 19.08
CA VAL A 53 3.47 -1.20 19.13
C VAL A 53 3.88 -0.88 20.56
N ALA A 54 2.93 -0.58 21.45
CA ALA A 54 3.26 -0.33 22.85
C ALA A 54 3.81 -1.59 23.55
N GLY A 55 3.36 -2.79 23.19
CA GLY A 55 3.88 -4.05 23.72
C GLY A 55 5.29 -4.34 23.22
N GLU A 56 5.54 -4.09 21.93
CA GLU A 56 6.86 -4.21 21.33
C GLU A 56 7.86 -3.21 21.92
N LEU A 57 7.46 -1.94 22.11
CA LEU A 57 8.28 -0.94 22.78
C LEU A 57 8.62 -1.35 24.21
N THR A 58 7.67 -1.93 24.94
CA THR A 58 7.90 -2.44 26.30
C THR A 58 8.93 -3.56 26.28
N THR A 59 8.78 -4.53 25.37
CA THR A 59 9.69 -5.66 25.21
C THR A 59 11.11 -5.21 24.85
N GLN A 60 11.25 -4.24 23.94
CA GLN A 60 12.56 -3.71 23.53
C GLN A 60 13.24 -2.93 24.66
N VAL A 61 12.50 -2.09 25.39
CA VAL A 61 13.04 -1.35 26.54
C VAL A 61 13.51 -2.30 27.63
N GLN A 62 12.74 -3.33 27.95
CA GLN A 62 13.14 -4.36 28.92
C GLN A 62 14.38 -5.11 28.47
N THR A 63 14.41 -5.53 27.20
CA THR A 63 15.58 -6.23 26.63
C THR A 63 16.84 -5.38 26.73
N LEU A 64 16.74 -4.07 26.45
CA LEU A 64 17.86 -3.14 26.57
C LEU A 64 18.29 -2.94 28.03
N ALA A 65 17.34 -2.79 28.95
CA ALA A 65 17.62 -2.61 30.37
C ALA A 65 18.32 -3.83 30.97
N SER A 66 17.83 -5.03 30.67
CA SER A 66 18.44 -6.29 31.12
C SER A 66 19.86 -6.46 30.58
N ARG A 67 20.13 -6.08 29.32
CA ARG A 67 21.50 -6.07 28.77
C ARG A 67 22.45 -5.13 29.51
N ASN A 68 21.92 -4.04 30.04
CA ASN A 68 22.65 -3.06 30.83
C ASN A 68 22.63 -3.36 32.34
N GLY A 69 22.14 -4.53 32.76
CA GLY A 69 22.07 -4.95 34.16
C GLY A 69 21.08 -4.17 35.03
N THR A 70 20.12 -3.47 34.41
CA THR A 70 19.09 -2.69 35.11
C THR A 70 17.74 -3.40 35.02
N GLU A 71 17.09 -3.63 36.15
CA GLU A 71 15.69 -4.07 36.17
C GLU A 71 14.76 -2.85 36.13
N ILE A 72 13.84 -2.84 35.17
CA ILE A 72 12.82 -1.80 35.04
C ILE A 72 11.43 -2.45 35.19
N ASP A 73 10.56 -1.76 35.93
CA ASP A 73 9.16 -2.15 36.12
C ASP A 73 8.42 -2.18 34.76
N ALA A 74 8.05 -3.39 34.35
CA ALA A 74 7.34 -3.69 33.10
C ALA A 74 6.06 -2.87 32.95
N ASP A 75 5.30 -2.74 34.04
CA ASP A 75 3.97 -2.15 34.02
C ASP A 75 4.05 -0.65 33.81
N ARG A 76 5.07 -0.01 34.38
CA ARG A 76 5.35 1.42 34.15
C ARG A 76 5.75 1.71 32.71
N VAL A 77 6.64 0.88 32.15
CA VAL A 77 7.05 1.02 30.75
C VAL A 77 5.86 0.80 29.82
N ARG A 78 5.04 -0.22 30.09
CA ARG A 78 3.83 -0.52 29.31
C ARG A 78 2.82 0.63 29.38
N MET A 79 2.62 1.22 30.56
CA MET A 79 1.75 2.38 30.74
C MET A 79 2.24 3.59 29.94
N ALA A 80 3.54 3.89 30.01
CA ALA A 80 4.14 4.98 29.25
C ALA A 80 4.04 4.74 27.73
N ALA A 81 4.31 3.51 27.29
CA ALA A 81 4.20 3.11 25.89
C ALA A 81 2.75 3.23 25.39
N ASN A 82 1.76 2.83 26.19
CA ASN A 82 0.34 2.99 25.85
C ASN A 82 -0.08 4.47 25.77
N PHE A 83 0.40 5.31 26.70
CA PHE A 83 0.13 6.76 26.66
C PHE A 83 0.72 7.37 25.38
N TYR A 84 1.93 6.97 25.03
CA TYR A 84 2.59 7.38 23.80
C TYR A 84 1.81 6.93 22.55
N THR A 85 1.47 5.65 22.41
CA THR A 85 0.81 5.15 21.19
C THR A 85 -0.64 5.63 21.05
N ALA A 86 -1.29 6.02 22.14
CA ALA A 86 -2.60 6.67 22.13
C ALA A 86 -2.54 8.19 21.84
N SER A 87 -1.34 8.78 21.79
CA SER A 87 -1.17 10.22 21.59
C SER A 87 -1.48 10.65 20.15
N ALA A 88 -1.82 11.93 19.96
CA ALA A 88 -2.07 12.51 18.64
C ALA A 88 -0.80 12.57 17.76
N ALA A 89 0.39 12.56 18.36
CA ALA A 89 1.66 12.59 17.64
C ALA A 89 2.03 11.22 17.05
N PHE A 90 1.59 10.12 17.69
CA PHE A 90 2.01 8.77 17.35
C PHE A 90 1.81 8.40 15.87
N PRO A 91 0.66 8.67 15.22
CA PRO A 91 0.48 8.30 13.81
C PRO A 91 1.52 8.91 12.86
N GLY A 92 1.87 10.19 13.07
CA GLY A 92 2.90 10.87 12.28
C GLY A 92 4.28 10.29 12.54
N GLN A 93 4.61 10.04 13.80
CA GLN A 93 5.91 9.48 14.21
C GLN A 93 6.09 8.03 13.72
N PHE A 94 5.02 7.24 13.74
CA PHE A 94 4.99 5.89 13.17
C PHE A 94 5.18 5.92 11.65
N ALA A 95 4.50 6.83 10.96
CA ALA A 95 4.67 7.01 9.51
C ALA A 95 6.12 7.40 9.15
N LYS A 96 6.75 8.25 9.96
CA LYS A 96 8.14 8.65 9.77
C LYS A 96 9.12 7.48 9.96
N ALA A 97 8.91 6.65 10.97
CA ALA A 97 9.70 5.43 11.16
C ALA A 97 9.54 4.47 9.97
N ASN A 98 8.31 4.30 9.46
CA ASN A 98 8.03 3.47 8.29
C ASN A 98 8.62 4.07 7.00
N GLU A 99 8.68 5.39 6.86
CA GLU A 99 9.32 6.07 5.73
C GLU A 99 10.81 5.72 5.60
N ILE A 100 11.50 5.65 6.74
CA ILE A 100 12.91 5.26 6.79
C ILE A 100 13.08 3.82 6.32
N ALA A 101 12.27 2.90 6.87
CA ALA A 101 12.29 1.49 6.47
C ALA A 101 11.91 1.30 4.98
N HIS A 102 10.97 2.09 4.48
CA HIS A 102 10.58 2.12 3.08
C HIS A 102 11.74 2.60 2.20
N THR A 103 12.32 3.75 2.52
CA THR A 103 13.47 4.30 1.77
C THR A 103 14.63 3.33 1.74
N TRP A 104 14.89 2.64 2.86
CA TRP A 104 15.87 1.58 2.95
C TRP A 104 15.59 0.44 1.96
N MET A 105 14.37 -0.08 1.90
CA MET A 105 14.04 -1.20 1.00
C MET A 105 13.94 -0.80 -0.47
N PHE A 106 13.51 0.42 -0.79
CA PHE A 106 13.20 0.84 -2.16
C PHE A 106 14.33 1.64 -2.83
N THR A 107 15.41 1.97 -2.10
CA THR A 107 16.54 2.72 -2.65
C THR A 107 17.89 2.10 -2.28
N ASP A 108 18.88 2.33 -3.15
CA ASP A 108 20.27 1.91 -2.90
C ASP A 108 21.08 3.05 -2.27
N ARG A 109 20.42 4.11 -1.79
CA ARG A 109 21.04 5.37 -1.33
C ARG A 109 21.43 5.37 0.15
N VAL A 110 21.56 4.19 0.74
CA VAL A 110 21.92 4.07 2.16
C VAL A 110 23.41 4.33 2.34
N SER A 111 23.75 5.21 3.28
CA SER A 111 25.14 5.53 3.59
C SER A 111 25.81 4.41 4.37
N ARG A 112 27.13 4.30 4.21
CA ARG A 112 27.98 3.47 5.07
C ARG A 112 28.90 4.34 5.89
N ASP A 113 29.22 3.91 7.10
CA ASP A 113 30.28 4.53 7.89
C ASP A 113 31.67 4.09 7.41
N SER A 114 32.70 4.59 8.11
CA SER A 114 34.10 4.26 7.88
C SER A 114 34.44 2.79 8.09
N GLU A 115 33.62 2.05 8.84
CA GLU A 115 33.79 0.62 9.12
C GLU A 115 33.00 -0.26 8.14
N GLY A 116 32.29 0.37 7.20
CA GLY A 116 31.48 -0.29 6.18
C GLY A 116 30.12 -0.77 6.70
N ALA A 117 29.75 -0.44 7.94
CA ALA A 117 28.42 -0.70 8.46
C ALA A 117 27.41 0.29 7.85
N TRP A 118 26.17 -0.17 7.70
CA TRP A 118 25.12 0.68 7.16
C TRP A 118 24.65 1.68 8.20
N VAL A 119 24.35 2.90 7.79
CA VAL A 119 23.96 3.98 8.69
C VAL A 119 22.60 4.52 8.29
N ILE A 120 21.75 4.75 9.29
CA ILE A 120 20.51 5.49 9.14
C ILE A 120 20.66 6.86 9.80
N ASP A 121 20.41 7.93 9.04
CA ASP A 121 20.29 9.27 9.59
C ASP A 121 18.87 9.52 10.10
N LEU A 122 18.75 9.72 11.41
CA LEU A 122 17.51 10.05 12.11
C LEU A 122 17.29 11.57 12.25
N GLY A 123 18.25 12.42 11.86
CA GLY A 123 18.09 13.88 11.87
C GLY A 123 16.81 14.35 11.16
N PRO A 124 16.49 13.84 9.96
CA PRO A 124 15.23 14.14 9.27
C PRO A 124 13.96 13.67 10.01
N MET A 125 14.05 12.64 10.85
CA MET A 125 12.94 12.16 11.68
C MET A 125 12.72 13.11 12.86
N LEU A 126 13.79 13.55 13.52
CA LEU A 126 13.71 14.52 14.62
C LEU A 126 13.25 15.92 14.14
N SER A 127 13.50 16.24 12.88
CA SER A 127 13.05 17.48 12.24
C SER A 127 11.58 17.45 11.81
N ASP A 128 10.90 16.30 11.92
CA ASP A 128 9.48 16.19 11.58
C ASP A 128 8.62 16.91 12.62
N SER A 129 7.57 17.62 12.16
CA SER A 129 6.66 18.38 13.03
C SER A 129 6.08 17.56 14.19
N SER A 130 5.80 16.28 13.99
CA SER A 130 5.27 15.39 15.03
C SER A 130 6.30 15.09 16.12
N PHE A 131 7.59 15.04 15.79
CA PHE A 131 8.68 14.92 16.75
C PHE A 131 9.04 16.26 17.39
N GLN A 132 9.13 17.33 16.61
CA GLN A 132 9.40 18.68 17.11
C GLN A 132 8.40 19.09 18.19
N GLN A 133 7.11 18.86 17.97
CA GLN A 133 6.08 19.18 18.97
C GLN A 133 6.29 18.43 20.30
N THR A 134 6.84 17.21 20.26
CA THR A 134 7.15 16.44 21.46
C THR A 134 8.45 16.94 22.10
N LEU A 135 9.49 17.19 21.32
CA LEU A 135 10.79 17.66 21.79
C LEU A 135 10.72 19.06 22.42
N ASP A 136 9.90 19.96 21.85
CA ASP A 136 9.67 21.32 22.36
C ASP A 136 9.06 21.30 23.77
N GLN A 137 8.23 20.30 24.11
CA GLN A 137 7.66 20.16 25.46
C GLN A 137 8.74 19.90 26.51
N PHE A 138 9.91 19.41 26.10
CA PHE A 138 11.05 19.11 26.97
C PHE A 138 12.21 20.10 26.76
N ASN A 139 12.04 21.17 25.97
CA ASN A 139 13.10 22.10 25.58
C ASN A 139 14.34 21.40 24.98
N ILE A 140 14.13 20.38 24.15
CA ILE A 140 15.21 19.65 23.48
C ILE A 140 15.33 20.16 22.04
N GLU A 141 16.48 20.72 21.69
CA GLU A 141 16.80 21.09 20.31
C GLU A 141 17.45 19.88 19.59
N PRO A 142 16.78 19.28 18.59
CA PRO A 142 17.31 18.10 17.93
C PRO A 142 18.53 18.45 17.05
N PRO A 143 19.54 17.57 16.99
CA PRO A 143 20.64 17.75 16.05
C PRO A 143 20.16 17.64 14.60
N GLN A 144 20.80 18.39 13.69
CA GLN A 144 20.47 18.36 12.25
C GLN A 144 20.76 16.99 11.61
N THR A 145 21.71 16.24 12.16
CA THR A 145 22.08 14.89 11.74
C THR A 145 22.21 14.00 12.96
N LEU A 146 21.69 12.78 12.88
CA LEU A 146 21.84 11.76 13.91
C LEU A 146 21.98 10.39 13.26
N THR A 147 23.23 10.01 12.99
CA THR A 147 23.56 8.74 12.34
C THR A 147 23.62 7.59 13.33
N VAL A 148 22.77 6.58 13.14
CA VAL A 148 22.77 5.34 13.91
C VAL A 148 23.26 4.19 13.03
N PRO A 149 24.35 3.48 13.41
CA PRO A 149 24.81 2.32 12.68
C PRO A 149 23.85 1.15 12.89
N ILE A 150 23.48 0.49 11.80
CA ILE A 150 22.79 -0.80 11.78
C ILE A 150 23.83 -1.86 11.49
N ALA A 151 23.66 -3.03 12.13
CA ALA A 151 24.58 -4.17 12.06
C ALA A 151 25.26 -4.34 10.68
N SER A 152 26.53 -4.73 10.72
CA SER A 152 27.38 -4.92 9.52
C SER A 152 26.82 -5.94 8.52
N SER A 153 25.88 -6.79 8.93
CA SER A 153 25.10 -7.66 8.07
C SER A 153 23.59 -7.57 8.36
N ALA A 154 22.81 -7.18 7.36
CA ALA A 154 21.36 -7.34 7.37
C ALA A 154 20.97 -8.71 6.78
N PRO A 155 19.92 -9.38 7.28
CA PRO A 155 19.36 -10.57 6.64
C PRO A 155 19.07 -10.31 5.15
N GLU A 156 19.19 -11.34 4.30
CA GLU A 156 18.98 -11.20 2.85
C GLU A 156 17.60 -10.64 2.47
N SER A 157 16.59 -10.85 3.33
CA SER A 157 15.24 -10.28 3.19
C SER A 157 15.15 -8.77 3.46
N LEU A 158 16.11 -8.18 4.18
CA LEU A 158 16.12 -6.79 4.64
C LEU A 158 17.30 -5.99 4.10
N GLN A 159 17.93 -6.45 3.02
CA GLN A 159 19.02 -5.71 2.39
C GLN A 159 18.51 -4.39 1.79
N PRO A 160 19.32 -3.31 1.88
CA PRO A 160 19.04 -2.06 1.17
C PRO A 160 18.73 -2.30 -0.30
N GLY A 161 17.73 -1.61 -0.83
CA GLY A 161 17.45 -1.62 -2.27
C GLY A 161 16.78 -2.88 -2.81
N LYS A 162 16.43 -3.87 -1.97
CA LYS A 162 15.81 -5.12 -2.42
C LYS A 162 14.53 -4.93 -3.25
N LEU A 163 13.75 -3.90 -2.94
CA LEU A 163 12.52 -3.54 -3.65
C LEU A 163 12.72 -2.41 -4.67
N ARG A 164 13.96 -1.98 -4.91
CA ARG A 164 14.27 -0.97 -5.92
C ARG A 164 13.73 -1.30 -7.32
N PRO A 165 13.78 -2.56 -7.82
CA PRO A 165 13.17 -2.86 -9.12
C PRO A 165 11.69 -2.50 -9.17
N ALA A 166 10.95 -2.68 -8.07
CA ALA A 166 9.56 -2.27 -7.97
C ALA A 166 9.40 -0.73 -7.98
N ALA A 167 10.28 0.02 -7.31
CA ALA A 167 10.30 1.49 -7.41
C ALA A 167 10.61 2.00 -8.82
N VAL A 168 11.54 1.35 -9.53
CA VAL A 168 11.97 1.78 -10.87
C VAL A 168 10.94 1.41 -11.93
N TRP A 169 10.41 0.19 -11.91
CA TRP A 169 9.50 -0.32 -12.94
C TRP A 169 8.01 -0.15 -12.60
N GLY A 170 7.67 -0.05 -11.32
CA GLY A 170 6.30 0.11 -10.83
C GLY A 170 5.53 1.23 -11.52
N PRO A 171 6.08 2.46 -11.63
CA PRO A 171 5.43 3.55 -12.35
C PRO A 171 5.13 3.21 -13.81
N TRP A 172 6.08 2.56 -14.50
CA TRP A 172 5.91 2.18 -15.91
C TRP A 172 4.86 1.10 -16.10
N VAL A 173 4.84 0.09 -15.24
CA VAL A 173 3.83 -0.99 -15.29
C VAL A 173 2.45 -0.44 -14.98
N SER A 174 2.32 0.38 -13.93
CA SER A 174 1.07 1.00 -13.50
C SER A 174 0.51 1.93 -14.58
N VAL A 175 1.29 2.93 -15.02
CA VAL A 175 0.87 3.90 -16.03
C VAL A 175 0.67 3.22 -17.38
N GLY A 176 1.58 2.32 -17.78
CA GLY A 176 1.49 1.58 -19.04
C GLY A 176 0.23 0.72 -19.11
N ALA A 177 -0.05 -0.08 -18.07
CA ALA A 177 -1.26 -0.90 -18.03
C ALA A 177 -2.53 -0.04 -18.05
N ALA A 178 -2.57 1.07 -17.31
CA ALA A 178 -3.72 1.97 -17.29
C ALA A 178 -3.98 2.65 -18.65
N ILE A 179 -2.93 3.19 -19.29
CA ILE A 179 -3.03 3.81 -20.62
C ILE A 179 -3.45 2.78 -21.65
N LEU A 180 -2.81 1.60 -21.68
CA LEU A 180 -3.16 0.54 -22.63
C LEU A 180 -4.59 0.07 -22.42
N ALA A 181 -5.05 -0.13 -21.18
CA ALA A 181 -6.44 -0.49 -20.90
C ALA A 181 -7.41 0.54 -21.49
N GLY A 182 -7.14 1.84 -21.30
CA GLY A 182 -7.95 2.92 -21.87
C GLY A 182 -7.93 2.92 -23.41
N VAL A 183 -6.76 2.79 -24.03
CA VAL A 183 -6.61 2.74 -25.49
C VAL A 183 -7.35 1.54 -26.07
N PHE A 184 -7.18 0.34 -25.50
CA PHE A 184 -7.87 -0.86 -25.97
C PHE A 184 -9.38 -0.80 -25.75
N ALA A 185 -9.86 -0.15 -24.68
CA ALA A 185 -11.28 0.13 -24.50
C ALA A 185 -11.82 1.02 -25.63
N LEU A 186 -11.12 2.10 -25.99
CA LEU A 186 -11.50 2.98 -27.09
C LEU A 186 -11.47 2.26 -28.44
N LEU A 187 -10.44 1.45 -28.70
CA LEU A 187 -10.35 0.62 -29.91
C LEU A 187 -11.48 -0.41 -29.99
N THR A 188 -11.87 -1.00 -28.85
CA THR A 188 -13.02 -1.91 -28.76
C THR A 188 -14.30 -1.19 -29.19
N LEU A 189 -14.53 0.03 -28.69
CA LEU A 189 -15.69 0.85 -29.08
C LEU A 189 -15.66 1.26 -30.56
N ALA A 190 -14.49 1.57 -31.11
CA ALA A 190 -14.32 1.94 -32.51
C ALA A 190 -14.54 0.77 -33.48
N ALA A 191 -14.07 -0.43 -33.11
CA ALA A 191 -14.23 -1.64 -33.91
C ALA A 191 -15.69 -2.15 -33.90
N ALA A 192 -16.41 -1.92 -32.80
CA ALA A 192 -17.76 -2.42 -32.59
C ALA A 192 -18.81 -1.79 -33.50
N ARG A 193 -19.70 -2.64 -34.06
CA ARG A 193 -20.84 -2.19 -34.89
C ARG A 193 -21.97 -1.58 -34.07
N ALA A 194 -22.07 -1.92 -32.78
CA ALA A 194 -23.09 -1.45 -31.86
C ALA A 194 -22.43 -0.89 -30.59
N ARG A 195 -22.20 0.42 -30.56
CA ARG A 195 -21.48 1.11 -29.48
C ARG A 195 -22.08 0.87 -28.10
N GLY A 196 -23.41 0.85 -27.97
CA GLY A 196 -24.09 0.54 -26.69
C GLY A 196 -23.78 -0.87 -26.16
N LYS A 197 -23.77 -1.88 -27.03
CA LYS A 197 -23.40 -3.25 -26.65
C LYS A 197 -21.93 -3.35 -26.23
N ALA A 198 -21.04 -2.61 -26.89
CA ALA A 198 -19.63 -2.59 -26.55
C ALA A 198 -19.36 -1.86 -25.22
N LEU A 199 -20.07 -0.76 -24.94
CA LEU A 199 -20.04 -0.13 -23.62
C LEU A 199 -20.50 -1.10 -22.53
N ALA A 200 -21.62 -1.80 -22.75
CA ALA A 200 -22.09 -2.80 -21.81
C ALA A 200 -21.08 -3.94 -21.60
N ALA A 201 -20.43 -4.42 -22.66
CA ALA A 201 -19.38 -5.44 -22.56
C ALA A 201 -18.16 -4.96 -21.77
N LEU A 202 -17.71 -3.71 -21.95
CA LEU A 202 -16.64 -3.12 -21.14
C LEU A 202 -17.06 -2.97 -19.66
N GLY A 203 -18.34 -2.67 -19.40
CA GLY A 203 -18.88 -2.66 -18.05
C GLY A 203 -18.83 -4.05 -17.41
N VAL A 204 -19.16 -5.10 -18.18
CA VAL A 204 -18.99 -6.49 -17.73
C VAL A 204 -17.53 -6.80 -17.43
N SER A 205 -16.56 -6.32 -18.22
CA SER A 205 -15.14 -6.50 -17.90
C SER A 205 -14.77 -5.90 -16.55
N ALA A 206 -15.21 -4.68 -16.26
CA ALA A 206 -14.95 -4.04 -14.97
C ALA A 206 -15.64 -4.79 -13.81
N LEU A 207 -16.86 -5.30 -14.02
CA LEU A 207 -17.53 -6.16 -13.05
C LEU A 207 -16.76 -7.47 -12.79
N LEU A 208 -16.28 -8.13 -13.85
CA LEU A 208 -15.48 -9.35 -13.75
C LEU A 208 -14.17 -9.10 -13.02
N VAL A 209 -13.45 -8.02 -13.34
CA VAL A 209 -12.19 -7.65 -12.70
C VAL A 209 -12.42 -7.31 -11.22
N GLY A 210 -13.45 -6.53 -10.90
CA GLY A 210 -13.79 -6.21 -9.52
C GLY A 210 -14.13 -7.44 -8.69
N ALA A 211 -14.97 -8.34 -9.22
CA ALA A 211 -15.38 -9.55 -8.53
C ALA A 211 -14.23 -10.58 -8.40
N ALA A 212 -13.46 -10.79 -9.47
CA ALA A 212 -12.31 -11.67 -9.45
C ALA A 212 -11.21 -11.14 -8.53
N GLY A 213 -10.98 -9.82 -8.51
CA GLY A 213 -10.06 -9.18 -7.59
C GLY A 213 -10.46 -9.37 -6.13
N TRP A 214 -11.76 -9.26 -5.82
CA TRP A 214 -12.28 -9.49 -4.48
C TRP A 214 -12.04 -10.94 -4.02
N ALA A 215 -12.42 -11.91 -4.86
CA ALA A 215 -12.19 -13.32 -4.58
C ALA A 215 -10.69 -13.67 -4.46
N GLY A 216 -9.86 -13.10 -5.34
CA GLY A 216 -8.41 -13.27 -5.32
C GLY A 216 -7.78 -12.74 -4.03
N LEU A 217 -8.27 -11.62 -3.51
CA LEU A 217 -7.76 -11.03 -2.28
C LEU A 217 -8.07 -11.89 -1.04
N GLU A 218 -9.22 -12.55 -1.02
CA GLU A 218 -9.58 -13.50 0.05
C GLU A 218 -8.69 -14.77 0.01
N VAL A 219 -8.31 -15.22 -1.19
CA VAL A 219 -7.31 -16.30 -1.32
C VAL A 219 -5.94 -15.82 -0.84
N ALA A 220 -5.50 -14.63 -1.25
CA ALA A 220 -4.21 -14.06 -0.86
C ALA A 220 -4.12 -13.88 0.66
N ARG A 221 -5.20 -13.40 1.31
CA ARG A 221 -5.29 -13.22 2.75
C ARG A 221 -5.01 -14.51 3.51
N ARG A 222 -5.55 -15.64 3.05
CA ARG A 222 -5.28 -16.96 3.66
C ARG A 222 -3.80 -17.32 3.61
N HIS A 223 -3.15 -17.14 2.46
CA HIS A 223 -1.71 -17.40 2.29
C HIS A 223 -0.84 -16.46 3.14
N LEU A 224 -1.21 -15.19 3.24
CA LEU A 224 -0.53 -14.20 4.08
C LEU A 224 -0.63 -14.56 5.57
N ASN A 225 -1.81 -14.98 6.02
CA ASN A 225 -2.02 -15.43 7.39
C ASN A 225 -1.15 -16.66 7.71
N ASP A 226 -1.03 -17.61 6.77
CA ASP A 226 -0.18 -18.78 6.94
C ASP A 226 1.31 -18.42 7.02
N ALA A 227 1.77 -17.46 6.22
CA ALA A 227 3.14 -16.96 6.28
C ALA A 227 3.45 -16.17 7.56
N LEU A 228 2.50 -15.36 8.03
CA LEU A 228 2.62 -14.59 9.27
C LEU A 228 2.62 -15.46 10.53
N ASN A 229 2.16 -16.72 10.44
CA ASN A 229 2.27 -17.67 11.55
C ASN A 229 3.71 -17.97 11.98
N HIS A 230 4.71 -17.62 11.16
CA HIS A 230 6.13 -17.75 11.50
C HIS A 230 6.70 -16.59 12.34
N THR A 231 5.91 -15.53 12.56
CA THR A 231 6.28 -14.39 13.44
C THR A 231 5.45 -14.44 14.72
N SER A 232 6.08 -14.30 15.88
CA SER A 232 5.42 -14.37 17.19
C SER A 232 5.23 -12.98 17.82
N GLY A 233 4.21 -12.85 18.68
CA GLY A 233 4.02 -11.66 19.53
C GLY A 233 3.47 -10.42 18.83
N ASP A 234 3.84 -9.25 19.35
CA ASP A 234 3.30 -7.94 18.96
C ASP A 234 3.67 -7.55 17.52
N LEU A 235 4.87 -7.90 17.04
CA LEU A 235 5.29 -7.66 15.65
C LEU A 235 4.35 -8.31 14.63
N ARG A 236 3.83 -9.51 14.93
CA ARG A 236 2.83 -10.15 14.07
C ARG A 236 1.53 -9.36 14.02
N GLN A 237 1.09 -8.83 15.16
CA GLN A 237 -0.15 -8.06 15.24
C GLN A 237 -0.03 -6.72 14.50
N ILE A 238 1.13 -6.05 14.58
CA ILE A 238 1.43 -4.86 13.78
C ILE A 238 1.33 -5.20 12.28
N ALA A 239 1.98 -6.28 11.85
CA ALA A 239 1.94 -6.73 10.46
C ALA A 239 0.52 -7.09 10.00
N ASP A 240 -0.26 -7.79 10.82
CA ASP A 240 -1.65 -8.15 10.51
C ASP A 240 -2.54 -6.92 10.35
N VAL A 241 -2.40 -5.90 11.20
CA VAL A 241 -3.14 -4.65 11.04
C VAL A 241 -2.74 -3.91 9.78
N MET A 242 -1.44 -3.82 9.47
CA MET A 242 -0.95 -3.19 8.23
C MET A 242 -1.47 -3.93 6.98
N VAL A 243 -1.43 -5.27 6.97
CA VAL A 243 -1.95 -6.09 5.87
C VAL A 243 -3.47 -5.96 5.77
N GLY A 244 -4.18 -5.97 6.89
CA GLY A 244 -5.63 -5.74 6.93
C GLY A 244 -6.02 -4.38 6.38
N HIS A 245 -5.27 -3.33 6.71
CA HIS A 245 -5.45 -1.99 6.18
C HIS A 245 -5.22 -1.95 4.65
N ALA A 246 -4.18 -2.63 4.17
CA ALA A 246 -3.90 -2.79 2.73
C ALA A 246 -5.05 -3.50 1.99
N ILE A 247 -5.53 -4.62 2.54
CA ILE A 247 -6.63 -5.40 1.96
C ILE A 247 -7.91 -4.55 1.89
N SER A 248 -8.23 -3.82 2.96
CA SER A 248 -9.39 -2.93 3.01
C SER A 248 -9.29 -1.82 1.95
N GLY A 249 -8.13 -1.18 1.83
CA GLY A 249 -7.88 -0.14 0.82
C GLY A 249 -8.02 -0.66 -0.61
N LEU A 250 -7.54 -1.86 -0.90
CA LEU A 250 -7.69 -2.47 -2.23
C LEU A 250 -9.15 -2.88 -2.50
N HIS A 251 -9.88 -3.39 -1.51
CA HIS A 251 -11.32 -3.63 -1.64
C HIS A 251 -12.09 -2.37 -2.01
N GLN A 252 -11.73 -1.20 -1.47
CA GLN A 252 -12.36 0.06 -1.85
C GLN A 252 -12.18 0.37 -3.34
N TRP A 253 -10.98 0.15 -3.90
CA TRP A 253 -10.71 0.32 -5.32
C TRP A 253 -11.45 -0.67 -6.20
N LEU A 254 -11.56 -1.93 -5.75
CA LEU A 254 -12.34 -2.95 -6.44
C LEU A 254 -13.83 -2.62 -6.42
N ASN A 255 -14.36 -2.10 -5.30
CA ASN A 255 -15.74 -1.63 -5.21
C ASN A 255 -16.02 -0.44 -6.15
N LEU A 256 -15.07 0.50 -6.26
CA LEU A 256 -15.17 1.58 -7.26
C LEU A 256 -15.16 1.03 -8.69
N THR A 257 -14.35 0.02 -8.97
CA THR A 257 -14.30 -0.66 -10.27
C THR A 257 -15.62 -1.38 -10.57
N LEU A 258 -16.21 -2.06 -9.59
CA LEU A 258 -17.53 -2.68 -9.68
C LEU A 258 -18.62 -1.64 -9.95
N ALA A 259 -18.63 -0.53 -9.20
CA ALA A 259 -19.61 0.55 -9.36
C ALA A 259 -19.51 1.20 -10.75
N ALA A 260 -18.30 1.51 -11.21
CA ALA A 260 -18.05 2.02 -12.56
C ALA A 260 -18.50 1.02 -13.63
N GLY A 261 -18.21 -0.27 -13.45
CA GLY A 261 -18.65 -1.35 -14.33
C GLY A 261 -20.18 -1.43 -14.42
N GLY A 262 -20.87 -1.44 -13.28
CA GLY A 262 -22.32 -1.45 -13.21
C GLY A 262 -22.95 -0.25 -13.91
N GLY A 263 -22.45 0.96 -13.65
CA GLY A 263 -22.88 2.19 -14.32
C GLY A 263 -22.69 2.12 -15.85
N LEU A 264 -21.55 1.59 -16.30
CA LEU A 264 -21.23 1.44 -17.72
C LEU A 264 -22.12 0.40 -18.41
N VAL A 265 -22.49 -0.69 -17.71
CA VAL A 265 -23.49 -1.67 -18.20
C VAL A 265 -24.83 -1.00 -18.43
N VAL A 266 -25.37 -0.32 -17.40
CA VAL A 266 -26.68 0.35 -17.48
C VAL A 266 -26.68 1.38 -18.62
N PHE A 267 -25.65 2.23 -18.68
CA PHE A 267 -25.51 3.22 -19.72
C PHE A 267 -25.41 2.60 -21.12
N GLY A 268 -24.60 1.55 -21.29
CA GLY A 268 -24.46 0.83 -22.55
C GLY A 268 -25.77 0.22 -23.04
N VAL A 269 -26.56 -0.37 -22.12
CA VAL A 269 -27.88 -0.94 -22.43
C VAL A 269 -28.85 0.14 -22.90
N LEU A 270 -28.93 1.28 -22.20
CA LEU A 270 -29.79 2.41 -22.60
C LEU A 270 -29.43 2.93 -24.00
N VAL A 271 -28.13 3.12 -24.28
CA VAL A 271 -27.65 3.53 -25.61
C VAL A 271 -27.99 2.49 -26.68
N ALA A 272 -27.90 1.19 -26.35
CA ALA A 272 -28.25 0.11 -27.28
C ALA A 272 -29.76 0.09 -27.59
N MET A 273 -30.62 0.32 -26.60
CA MET A 273 -32.08 0.39 -26.79
C MET A 273 -32.46 1.58 -27.67
N LEU A 274 -31.93 2.77 -27.38
CA LEU A 274 -32.18 3.99 -28.17
C LEU A 274 -31.71 3.84 -29.63
N GLY A 275 -30.52 3.28 -29.86
CA GLY A 275 -29.99 3.04 -31.20
C GLY A 275 -30.69 1.90 -31.97
N GLY A 276 -31.44 1.04 -31.28
CA GLY A 276 -32.30 0.01 -31.86
C GLY A 276 -33.66 0.57 -32.31
N LEU A 277 -34.26 1.44 -31.50
CA LEU A 277 -35.53 2.10 -31.81
C LEU A 277 -35.40 3.00 -33.05
N ARG A 278 -34.33 3.79 -33.15
CA ARG A 278 -34.07 4.68 -34.29
C ARG A 278 -33.80 3.95 -35.60
N ARG A 279 -33.42 2.67 -35.55
CA ARG A 279 -33.21 1.81 -36.72
C ARG A 279 -34.47 1.07 -37.19
N LYS A 280 -35.50 0.99 -36.34
CA LYS A 280 -36.81 0.42 -36.69
C LYS A 280 -37.79 1.48 -37.24
N ALA A 281 -37.52 2.75 -37.01
CA ALA A 281 -38.33 3.88 -37.45
C ALA A 281 -37.94 4.43 -38.84
N HIS A 282 -36.88 3.89 -39.45
CA HIS A 282 -36.46 4.12 -40.84
C HIS A 282 -36.60 2.81 -41.61
#